data_AF-A0A099D0J1-F1
#
_entry.id   AF-A0A099D0J1-F1
#
_cell.length_a   1.000
_cell.length_b   1.000
_cell.length_c   1.000
_cell.angle_alpha   90.00
_cell.angle_beta   90.00
_cell.angle_gamma   90.00
#
_symmetry.space_group_name_H-M   'P 1'
#
loop_
_entity.id
_entity.type
_entity.pdbx_description
1 polymer ?
#
loop_
_entity_poly.entity_id
_entity_poly.type
_entity_poly.pdbx_seq_one_letter_code
_entity_poly.pdbx_strand_id
1 'polypeptide(L)'
;MTITAVWPIESPEESNSGDGVTLTEPDEVDGLLSRLAEPNAGVATVWHESRELADEDEGMPDHDVCVAVRDGYGYMSYIDVEHDLAVPEGDPAAPGLRGGDVEFPEGSGVPVATLAEALREFLRTGQRPESVPWRTVAE
;
A
#
# COMPACT_ATOMS: atom_id res chain seq x y z
N MET A 1 9.50 4.76 13.75
CA MET A 1 8.26 4.16 13.25
C MET A 1 7.62 5.22 12.39
N THR A 2 8.13 5.34 11.18
CA THR A 2 7.71 6.39 10.25
C THR A 2 7.52 5.74 8.90
N ILE A 3 6.35 5.92 8.32
CA ILE A 3 6.11 5.56 6.92
C ILE A 3 5.77 6.83 6.15
N THR A 4 6.22 6.90 4.91
CA THR A 4 5.79 7.92 3.97
C THR A 4 4.99 7.25 2.87
N ALA A 5 3.83 7.82 2.57
CA ALA A 5 2.94 7.38 1.51
C ALA A 5 2.79 8.51 0.48
N VAL A 6 2.90 8.17 -0.81
CA VAL A 6 2.69 9.10 -1.93
C VAL A 6 1.82 8.45 -2.99
N TRP A 7 0.87 9.18 -3.56
CA TRP A 7 -0.01 8.66 -4.60
C TRP A 7 -0.30 9.71 -5.67
N PRO A 8 -0.53 9.29 -6.92
CA PRO A 8 -1.00 10.20 -7.95
C PRO A 8 -2.47 10.57 -7.71
N ILE A 9 -2.84 11.77 -8.14
CA ILE A 9 -4.22 12.23 -8.23
C ILE A 9 -4.62 12.26 -9.70
N GLU A 10 -5.60 11.44 -10.07
CA GLU A 10 -6.15 11.38 -11.41
C GLU A 10 -7.03 12.60 -11.69
N SER A 11 -6.46 13.58 -12.42
CA SER A 11 -7.15 14.82 -12.78
C SER A 11 -7.12 15.02 -14.31
N PRO A 12 -8.25 15.31 -14.96
CA PRO A 12 -8.29 15.61 -16.39
C PRO A 12 -7.64 16.96 -16.73
N GLU A 13 -7.50 17.84 -15.74
CA GLU A 13 -6.98 19.20 -15.90
C GLU A 13 -5.47 19.31 -15.66
N GLU A 14 -4.91 18.43 -14.81
CA GLU A 14 -3.51 18.47 -14.39
C GLU A 14 -2.90 17.07 -14.52
N SER A 15 -2.08 16.89 -15.56
CA SER A 15 -1.26 15.71 -15.70
C SER A 15 -0.10 15.76 -14.69
N ASN A 16 0.09 14.69 -13.91
CA ASN A 16 1.10 14.55 -12.84
C ASN A 16 0.79 15.26 -11.51
N SER A 17 -0.49 15.47 -11.18
CA SER A 17 -0.85 15.85 -9.80
C SER A 17 -0.69 14.64 -8.86
N GLY A 18 -0.33 14.88 -7.60
CA GLY A 18 -0.12 13.86 -6.59
C GLY A 18 -0.17 14.45 -5.18
N ASP A 19 -0.43 13.60 -4.19
CA ASP A 19 -0.42 13.97 -2.77
C ASP A 19 0.46 12.98 -2.00
N GLY A 20 0.76 13.32 -0.76
CA GLY A 20 1.56 12.48 0.10
C GLY A 20 1.45 12.89 1.55
N VAL A 21 1.74 11.93 2.43
CA VAL A 21 1.72 12.13 3.87
C VAL A 21 2.72 11.22 4.56
N THR A 22 3.36 11.76 5.58
CA THR A 22 4.23 11.01 6.49
C THR A 22 3.46 10.73 7.77
N LEU A 23 3.40 9.47 8.17
CA LEU A 23 2.73 9.01 9.38
C LEU A 23 3.79 8.59 10.40
N THR A 24 3.59 9.04 11.63
CA THR A 24 4.45 8.72 12.79
C THR A 24 3.69 8.02 13.90
N GLU A 25 2.36 8.08 13.89
CA GLU A 25 1.47 7.48 14.88
C GLU A 25 0.43 6.55 14.22
N PRO A 26 0.10 5.39 14.84
CA PRO A 26 -0.86 4.44 14.28
C PRO A 26 -2.27 5.00 14.03
N ASP A 27 -2.71 5.99 14.82
CA ASP A 27 -4.02 6.63 14.68
C ASP A 27 -4.12 7.52 13.40
N GLU A 28 -2.99 7.84 12.77
CA GLU A 28 -2.96 8.62 11.52
C GLU A 28 -3.37 7.78 10.29
N VAL A 29 -3.37 6.44 10.42
CA VAL A 29 -3.65 5.50 9.32
C VAL A 29 -5.05 5.67 8.76
N ASP A 30 -6.07 5.90 9.59
CA ASP A 30 -7.43 6.15 9.10
C ASP A 30 -7.51 7.43 8.24
N GLY A 31 -6.70 8.44 8.58
CA GLY A 31 -6.59 9.67 7.81
C GLY A 31 -6.02 9.42 6.42
N LEU A 32 -4.96 8.61 6.31
CA LEU A 32 -4.41 8.18 5.03
C LEU A 32 -5.45 7.40 4.20
N LEU A 33 -6.09 6.39 4.79
CA LEU A 33 -7.06 5.55 4.08
C LEU A 33 -8.29 6.35 3.62
N SER A 34 -8.70 7.37 4.39
CA SER A 34 -9.76 8.28 3.98
C SER A 34 -9.40 9.10 2.73
N ARG A 35 -8.12 9.48 2.56
CA ARG A 35 -7.65 10.17 1.34
C ARG A 35 -7.54 9.23 0.16
N LEU A 36 -7.04 8.02 0.39
CA LEU A 36 -6.96 6.99 -0.66
C LEU A 36 -8.34 6.50 -1.13
N ALA A 37 -9.39 6.72 -0.34
CA ALA A 37 -10.76 6.43 -0.73
C ALA A 37 -11.39 7.50 -1.64
N GLU A 38 -10.72 8.65 -1.85
CA GLU A 38 -11.20 9.67 -2.78
C GLU A 38 -11.20 9.11 -4.22
N PRO A 39 -12.20 9.46 -5.04
CA PRO A 39 -12.41 8.80 -6.33
C PRO A 39 -11.24 8.98 -7.32
N ASN A 40 -10.46 10.05 -7.17
CA ASN A 40 -9.31 10.39 -7.98
C ASN A 40 -7.97 9.96 -7.35
N ALA A 41 -7.96 9.39 -6.14
CA ALA A 41 -6.72 8.89 -5.55
C ALA A 41 -6.28 7.61 -6.29
N GLY A 42 -5.03 7.61 -6.75
CA GLY A 42 -4.41 6.42 -7.32
C GLY A 42 -3.85 5.48 -6.25
N VAL A 43 -3.00 4.56 -6.70
CA VAL A 43 -2.29 3.65 -5.79
C VAL A 43 -1.15 4.40 -5.13
N ALA A 44 -1.10 4.31 -3.80
CA ALA A 44 -0.02 4.87 -3.01
C ALA A 44 1.16 3.93 -2.95
N THR A 45 2.35 4.44 -3.23
CA THR A 45 3.61 3.80 -2.84
C THR A 45 3.91 4.21 -1.40
N VAL A 46 4.22 3.23 -0.57
CA VAL A 46 4.47 3.38 0.86
C VAL A 46 5.84 2.78 1.18
N TRP A 47 6.66 3.50 1.93
CA TRP A 47 7.92 2.95 2.44
C TRP A 47 8.11 3.28 3.91
N HIS A 48 8.78 2.38 4.63
CA HIS A 48 9.13 2.55 6.02
C HIS A 48 10.54 3.16 6.14
N GLU A 49 10.64 4.37 6.70
CA GLU A 49 11.87 5.17 6.68
C GLU A 49 12.99 4.63 7.57
N SER A 50 12.70 3.67 8.44
CA SER A 50 13.71 3.05 9.32
C SER A 50 14.24 1.70 8.81
N ARG A 51 13.81 1.23 7.63
CA ARG A 51 14.39 0.02 7.03
C ARG A 51 15.72 0.35 6.35
N GLU A 52 16.59 -0.66 6.30
CA GLU A 52 17.84 -0.56 5.55
C GLU A 52 17.51 -0.44 4.05
N LEU A 53 18.34 0.30 3.32
CA LEU A 53 18.20 0.44 1.87
C LEU A 53 18.84 -0.77 1.18
N ALA A 54 18.27 -1.20 0.06
CA ALA A 54 18.92 -2.17 -0.81
C ALA A 54 20.20 -1.59 -1.45
N ASP A 55 20.17 -0.29 -1.76
CA ASP A 55 21.31 0.48 -2.25
C ASP A 55 21.33 1.86 -1.57
N GLU A 56 22.34 2.11 -0.74
CA GLU A 56 22.49 3.37 0.00
C GLU A 56 22.87 4.56 -0.91
N ASP A 57 23.61 4.31 -2.01
CA ASP A 57 24.06 5.37 -2.92
C ASP A 57 22.90 5.87 -3.80
N GLU A 58 22.02 4.97 -4.22
CA GLU A 58 20.83 5.28 -5.02
C GLU A 58 19.59 5.62 -4.18
N GLY A 59 19.64 5.38 -2.87
CA GLY A 59 18.50 5.61 -1.98
C GLY A 59 17.38 4.58 -2.17
N MET A 60 17.70 3.40 -2.69
CA MET A 60 16.70 2.40 -3.11
C MET A 60 16.16 1.63 -1.89
N PRO A 61 14.84 1.67 -1.62
CA PRO A 61 14.24 0.87 -0.55
C PRO A 61 14.48 -0.63 -0.76
N ASP A 62 14.63 -1.39 0.32
CA ASP A 62 14.71 -2.86 0.28
C ASP A 62 13.34 -3.55 0.16
N HIS A 63 12.28 -2.76 0.05
CA HIS A 63 10.89 -3.20 -0.02
C HIS A 63 10.07 -2.28 -0.92
N ASP A 64 9.02 -2.82 -1.52
CA ASP A 64 7.98 -2.06 -2.19
C ASP A 64 6.63 -2.45 -1.61
N VAL A 65 5.90 -1.44 -1.12
CA VAL A 65 4.56 -1.59 -0.58
C VAL A 65 3.65 -0.63 -1.32
N CYS A 66 2.63 -1.17 -1.97
CA CYS A 66 1.61 -0.36 -2.62
C CYS A 66 0.25 -0.55 -1.93
N VAL A 67 -0.52 0.53 -1.80
CA VAL A 67 -1.81 0.54 -1.11
C VAL A 67 -2.84 1.36 -1.88
N ALA A 68 -4.09 0.89 -1.92
CA ALA A 68 -5.20 1.65 -2.48
C ALA A 68 -6.50 1.36 -1.74
N VAL A 69 -7.48 2.26 -1.88
CA VAL A 69 -8.86 2.01 -1.47
C VAL A 69 -9.78 2.22 -2.67
N ARG A 70 -10.58 1.21 -3.02
CA ARG A 70 -11.50 1.29 -4.16
C ARG A 70 -12.76 0.48 -3.90
N ASP A 71 -13.92 1.08 -4.21
CA ASP A 71 -15.24 0.45 -4.06
C ASP A 71 -15.49 -0.16 -2.67
N GLY A 72 -14.93 0.45 -1.62
CA GLY A 72 -15.07 -0.01 -0.24
C GLY A 72 -14.10 -1.13 0.17
N TYR A 73 -13.17 -1.53 -0.70
CA TYR A 73 -12.09 -2.47 -0.40
C TYR A 73 -10.75 -1.76 -0.27
N GLY A 74 -9.93 -2.24 0.66
CA GLY A 74 -8.51 -1.92 0.76
C GLY A 74 -7.67 -2.93 0.01
N TYR A 75 -6.66 -2.47 -0.71
CA TYR A 75 -5.70 -3.28 -1.46
C TYR A 75 -4.30 -3.00 -0.92
N MET A 76 -3.48 -4.05 -0.83
CA MET A 76 -2.09 -3.95 -0.43
C MET A 76 -1.25 -4.92 -1.26
N SER A 77 -0.07 -4.50 -1.69
CA SER A 77 0.98 -5.41 -2.17
C SER A 77 2.20 -5.24 -1.29
N TYR A 78 3.00 -6.29 -1.24
CA TYR A 78 4.23 -6.30 -0.49
C TYR A 78 5.25 -7.16 -1.23
N ILE A 79 6.45 -6.61 -1.39
CA ILE A 79 7.64 -7.34 -1.81
C ILE A 79 8.82 -6.78 -1.01
N ASP A 80 9.75 -7.64 -0.62
CA ASP A 80 11.04 -7.21 -0.08
C ASP A 80 12.14 -8.23 -0.41
N VAL A 81 13.34 -8.01 0.09
CA VAL A 81 14.49 -8.90 -0.16
C VAL A 81 14.29 -10.34 0.34
N GLU A 82 13.35 -10.60 1.25
CA GLU A 82 13.06 -11.93 1.82
C GLU A 82 11.78 -12.56 1.26
N HIS A 83 10.89 -11.76 0.64
CA HIS A 83 9.57 -12.18 0.21
C HIS A 83 9.28 -11.79 -1.24
N ASP A 84 8.88 -12.77 -2.04
CA ASP A 84 8.29 -12.52 -3.36
C ASP A 84 7.03 -11.64 -3.27
N LEU A 85 6.69 -10.99 -4.39
CA LEU A 85 5.49 -10.17 -4.51
C LEU A 85 4.25 -10.95 -4.05
N ALA A 86 3.58 -10.40 -3.04
CA ALA A 86 2.38 -10.97 -2.47
C ALA A 86 1.31 -9.91 -2.28
N VAL A 87 0.06 -10.38 -2.24
CA VAL A 87 -1.13 -9.59 -1.91
C VAL A 87 -1.95 -10.33 -0.86
N PRO A 88 -2.81 -9.65 -0.09
CA PRO A 88 -3.72 -10.31 0.84
C PRO A 88 -4.60 -11.36 0.15
N GLU A 89 -4.88 -12.45 0.85
CA GLU A 89 -5.99 -13.34 0.54
C GLU A 89 -7.28 -12.71 1.09
N GLY A 90 -7.94 -11.90 0.27
CA GLY A 90 -9.07 -11.07 0.66
C GLY A 90 -10.43 -11.69 0.36
N ASP A 91 -11.42 -10.81 0.14
CA ASP A 91 -12.79 -11.19 -0.18
C ASP A 91 -12.88 -11.64 -1.66
N PRO A 92 -13.36 -12.85 -1.97
CA PRO A 92 -13.46 -13.36 -3.34
C PRO A 92 -14.37 -12.53 -4.26
N ALA A 93 -15.24 -11.67 -3.71
CA ALA A 93 -16.06 -10.73 -4.46
C ALA A 93 -15.35 -9.39 -4.74
N ALA A 94 -14.19 -9.13 -4.13
CA ALA A 94 -13.42 -7.93 -4.40
C ALA A 94 -12.90 -7.96 -5.85
N PRO A 95 -13.20 -6.92 -6.66
CA PRO A 95 -12.74 -6.86 -8.04
C PRO A 95 -11.21 -6.73 -8.10
N GLY A 96 -10.63 -7.07 -9.24
CA GLY A 96 -9.24 -6.72 -9.52
C GLY A 96 -9.08 -5.20 -9.65
N LEU A 97 -7.92 -4.69 -9.24
CA LEU A 97 -7.55 -3.28 -9.36
C LEU A 97 -6.20 -3.18 -10.05
N ARG A 98 -6.08 -2.23 -10.98
CA ARG A 98 -4.82 -1.91 -11.64
C ARG A 98 -4.51 -0.43 -11.42
N GLY A 99 -3.29 -0.11 -11.02
CA GLY A 99 -2.87 1.27 -10.88
C GLY A 99 -1.36 1.41 -10.95
N GLY A 100 -0.88 2.30 -11.82
CA GLY A 100 0.54 2.39 -12.13
C GLY A 100 1.08 1.05 -12.64
N ASP A 101 2.19 0.62 -12.03
CA ASP A 101 2.91 -0.62 -12.35
C ASP A 101 2.49 -1.83 -11.48
N VAL A 102 1.50 -1.67 -10.59
CA VAL A 102 1.00 -2.76 -9.73
C VAL A 102 -0.38 -3.25 -10.16
N GLU A 103 -0.55 -4.58 -10.09
CA GLU A 103 -1.81 -5.27 -10.37
C GLU A 103 -2.28 -6.04 -9.13
N PHE A 104 -3.49 -5.74 -8.67
CA PHE A 104 -4.17 -6.44 -7.59
C PHE A 104 -5.18 -7.42 -8.21
N PRO A 105 -4.95 -8.74 -8.13
CA PRO A 105 -5.85 -9.72 -8.72
C PRO A 105 -7.20 -9.79 -7.97
N GLU A 106 -8.25 -10.21 -8.68
CA GLU A 106 -9.56 -10.48 -8.07
C GLU A 106 -9.43 -11.34 -6.81
N GLY A 107 -10.15 -10.97 -5.76
CA GLY A 107 -10.04 -11.63 -4.47
C GLY A 107 -8.94 -11.12 -3.55
N SER A 108 -8.15 -10.10 -3.93
CA SER A 108 -7.11 -9.54 -3.04
C SER A 108 -7.58 -8.37 -2.18
N GLY A 109 -8.76 -7.82 -2.46
CA GLY A 109 -9.31 -6.71 -1.69
C GLY A 109 -9.79 -7.18 -0.32
N VAL A 110 -9.42 -6.47 0.74
CA VAL A 110 -9.84 -6.72 2.13
C VAL A 110 -10.77 -5.61 2.61
N PRO A 111 -11.53 -5.79 3.71
CA PRO A 111 -12.20 -4.67 4.35
C PRO A 111 -11.22 -3.54 4.70
N VAL A 112 -11.61 -2.28 4.53
CA VAL A 112 -10.73 -1.12 4.81
C VAL A 112 -10.18 -1.14 6.25
N ALA A 113 -10.97 -1.60 7.21
CA ALA A 113 -10.52 -1.78 8.59
C ALA A 113 -9.39 -2.82 8.73
N THR A 114 -9.42 -3.88 7.93
CA THR A 114 -8.35 -4.90 7.89
C THR A 114 -7.07 -4.31 7.27
N LEU A 115 -7.20 -3.52 6.21
CA LEU A 115 -6.07 -2.78 5.65
C LEU A 115 -5.47 -1.80 6.67
N ALA A 116 -6.31 -1.12 7.46
CA ALA A 116 -5.86 -0.21 8.51
C ALA A 116 -5.00 -0.95 9.55
N GLU A 117 -5.44 -2.12 10.02
CA GLU A 117 -4.67 -2.94 10.96
C GLU A 117 -3.32 -3.38 10.36
N ALA A 118 -3.32 -3.81 9.10
CA ALA A 118 -2.09 -4.21 8.41
C ALA A 118 -1.10 -3.04 8.27
N LEU A 119 -1.57 -1.85 7.89
CA LEU A 119 -0.73 -0.65 7.81
C LEU A 119 -0.20 -0.20 9.16
N ARG A 120 -1.01 -0.27 10.22
CA ARG A 120 -0.56 0.03 11.59
C ARG A 120 0.50 -0.96 12.05
N GLU A 121 0.41 -2.21 11.66
CA GLU A 121 1.43 -3.21 11.92
C GLU A 121 2.72 -2.95 11.14
N PHE A 122 2.61 -2.63 9.84
CA PHE A 122 3.73 -2.24 9.01
C PHE A 122 4.44 -0.99 9.56
N LEU A 123 3.70 0.04 9.98
CA LEU A 123 4.26 1.23 10.62
C LEU A 123 5.07 0.92 11.88
N ARG A 124 4.64 -0.07 12.66
CA ARG A 124 5.29 -0.46 13.92
C ARG A 124 6.52 -1.34 13.69
N THR A 125 6.46 -2.22 12.70
CA THR A 125 7.41 -3.33 12.56
C THR A 125 8.34 -3.20 11.35
N GLY A 126 7.95 -2.44 10.33
CA GLY A 126 8.57 -2.43 9.00
C GLY A 126 8.43 -3.76 8.24
N GLN A 127 7.79 -4.78 8.80
CA GLN A 127 7.75 -6.13 8.23
C GLN A 127 6.41 -6.40 7.53
N ARG A 128 6.37 -7.43 6.69
CA ARG A 128 5.13 -7.90 6.06
C ARG A 128 4.08 -8.19 7.15
N PRO A 129 2.94 -7.49 7.16
CA PRO A 129 1.94 -7.64 8.22
C PRO A 129 1.41 -9.06 8.37
N GLU A 130 1.39 -9.60 9.58
CA GLU A 130 0.84 -10.92 9.91
C GLU A 130 -0.68 -10.88 10.16
N SER A 131 -1.25 -9.68 10.35
CA SER A 131 -2.70 -9.46 10.51
C SER A 131 -3.55 -9.86 9.31
N VAL A 132 -2.94 -10.15 8.15
CA VAL A 132 -3.61 -10.68 6.97
C VAL A 132 -2.89 -11.91 6.42
N PRO A 133 -3.63 -12.91 5.91
CA PRO A 133 -3.04 -13.98 5.12
C PRO A 133 -2.57 -13.44 3.76
N TRP A 134 -1.48 -14.00 3.24
CA TRP A 134 -0.85 -13.57 1.99
C TRP A 134 -0.82 -14.70 0.97
N ARG A 135 -1.06 -14.35 -0.29
CA ARG A 135 -0.77 -15.20 -1.45
C ARG A 135 0.25 -14.53 -2.35
N THR A 136 1.20 -15.31 -2.85
CA THR A 136 2.14 -14.87 -3.86
C THR A 136 1.43 -14.65 -5.18
N VAL A 137 1.76 -13.57 -5.88
CA VAL A 137 1.30 -13.33 -7.25
C VAL A 137 2.35 -13.93 -8.17
N ALA A 138 1.93 -14.86 -9.04
CA ALA A 138 2.83 -15.40 -10.05
C ALA A 138 3.11 -14.31 -11.10
N GLU A 139 4.39 -14.05 -11.38
CA GLU A 139 4.85 -13.20 -12.48
C GLU A 139 4.43 -13.74 -13.86
#